data_AF-A0AAE3RHU4-F1
#
_entry.id   AF-A0AAE3RHU4-F1
#
_cell.length_a   1.000
_cell.length_b   1.000
_cell.length_c   1.000
_cell.angle_alpha   90.00
_cell.angle_beta   90.00
_cell.angle_gamma   90.00
#
_symmetry.space_group_name_H-M   'P 1'
#
loop_
_entity.id
_entity.type
_entity.pdbx_description
1 polymer ?
#
loop_
_entity_poly.entity_id
_entity_poly.type
_entity_poly.pdbx_seq_one_letter_code
_entity_poly.pdbx_strand_id
1 'polypeptide(L)'
;MKLKNTLLASALLTTATLSAHAATELTPEQAAALKPYDRVVVTGRFNAIGDAVQAVSRKADKDGAASFYVVDTSDYGNGGNWRVTADLYKEDAPKADAPKNRIINGVMELPKDQAVELMPYDTVTVQGFYRSQPEVNDAITKAAKAKGAYAFFIVRQVDANQGGNQRITAYIYKKDAEKRVLQSPDAIPADSEAGRAALAKGGEAAKNVEIPGVATTAAVGSGTGVGRFFETQSSKGGRYTVTLPNGTKVEEVNKVTAAQMVPFDNIQFTGNYGNMTEISYQTAKRAAKKGAKYYHITRQWQERGGNITISADLYK
;
A
#
# COMPACT_ATOMS: atom_id res chain seq x y z
N MET A 1 21.94 -1.28 31.97
CA MET A 1 20.94 -0.53 31.17
C MET A 1 20.10 -1.57 30.45
N LYS A 2 18.79 -1.69 30.73
CA LYS A 2 17.94 -2.71 30.10
C LYS A 2 17.61 -2.26 28.68
N LEU A 3 18.30 -2.81 27.68
CA LEU A 3 17.98 -2.61 26.27
C LEU A 3 16.69 -3.38 25.96
N LYS A 4 15.55 -2.72 26.12
CA LYS A 4 14.26 -3.21 25.64
C LYS A 4 14.13 -2.88 24.16
N ASN A 5 14.06 -3.93 23.34
CA ASN A 5 13.43 -3.99 22.02
C ASN A 5 13.54 -2.72 21.17
N THR A 6 14.70 -2.42 20.59
CA THR A 6 14.75 -1.70 19.31
C THR A 6 16.08 -1.95 18.61
N LEU A 7 15.98 -2.42 17.36
CA LEU A 7 16.97 -2.50 16.29
C LEU A 7 18.30 -1.77 16.53
N LEU A 8 19.40 -2.51 16.41
CA LEU A 8 20.68 -1.99 15.92
C LEU A 8 21.14 -2.89 14.76
N ALA A 9 20.54 -2.66 13.58
CA ALA A 9 21.24 -2.96 12.34
C ALA A 9 22.46 -2.03 12.31
N SER A 10 23.63 -2.56 12.63
CA SER A 10 24.87 -1.81 12.51
C SER A 10 25.18 -1.70 11.02
N ALA A 11 24.79 -0.60 10.40
CA ALA A 11 25.21 -0.24 9.05
C ALA A 11 26.72 0.07 9.06
N LEU A 12 27.57 -0.95 9.19
CA LEU A 12 28.99 -0.84 8.86
C LEU A 12 29.13 -0.85 7.34
N LEU A 13 28.79 0.30 6.74
CA LEU A 13 29.24 0.68 5.40
C LEU A 13 30.77 0.83 5.44
N THR A 14 31.46 -0.29 5.24
CA THR A 14 32.85 -0.26 4.76
C THR A 14 32.89 -1.07 3.48
N THR A 15 32.87 -0.36 2.35
CA THR A 15 33.39 -0.85 1.07
C THR A 15 34.89 -1.06 1.24
N ALA A 16 35.29 -2.15 1.89
CA ALA A 16 36.65 -2.65 1.90
C ALA A 16 36.68 -3.87 0.97
N THR A 17 37.49 -3.75 -0.08
CA THR A 17 37.78 -4.77 -1.06
C THR A 17 38.20 -6.09 -0.41
N LEU A 18 37.41 -7.14 -0.68
CA LEU A 18 37.74 -8.58 -0.74
C LEU A 18 38.93 -9.07 0.12
N SER A 19 38.61 -9.65 1.28
CA SER A 19 39.26 -10.90 1.70
C SER A 19 38.26 -12.02 1.43
N ALA A 20 38.62 -13.00 0.61
CA ALA A 20 37.71 -13.97 -0.01
C ALA A 20 36.95 -14.93 0.94
N HIS A 21 37.02 -14.75 2.27
CA HIS A 21 36.58 -15.75 3.26
C HIS A 21 35.98 -15.18 4.55
N ALA A 22 35.37 -13.99 4.53
CA ALA A 22 34.63 -13.46 5.68
C ALA A 22 33.13 -13.31 5.38
N ALA A 23 32.30 -13.92 6.21
CA ALA A 23 30.85 -13.95 6.09
C ALA A 23 30.34 -12.53 6.25
N THR A 24 29.50 -12.09 5.32
CA THR A 24 28.99 -10.72 5.30
C THR A 24 27.76 -10.59 6.20
N GLU A 25 27.66 -9.51 6.98
CA GLU A 25 26.44 -9.21 7.74
C GLU A 25 25.34 -8.69 6.81
N LEU A 26 24.16 -9.31 6.83
CA LEU A 26 23.00 -8.90 6.06
C LEU A 26 22.21 -7.79 6.75
N THR A 27 21.55 -6.93 5.97
CA THR A 27 20.52 -6.04 6.51
C THR A 27 19.25 -6.83 6.86
N PRO A 28 18.36 -6.30 7.72
CA PRO A 28 17.08 -6.94 8.03
C PRO A 28 16.26 -7.28 6.78
N GLU A 29 16.27 -6.41 5.76
CA GLU A 29 15.54 -6.59 4.51
C GLU A 29 16.14 -7.72 3.66
N GLN A 30 17.47 -7.79 3.59
CA GLN A 30 18.18 -8.87 2.88
C GLN A 30 17.97 -10.21 3.57
N ALA A 31 18.06 -10.24 4.91
CA ALA A 31 17.82 -11.42 5.71
C ALA A 31 16.38 -11.92 5.57
N ALA A 32 15.38 -11.03 5.60
CA ALA A 32 13.97 -11.38 5.44
C ALA A 32 13.63 -11.94 4.05
N ALA A 33 14.46 -11.68 3.04
CA ALA A 33 14.27 -12.18 1.69
C ALA A 33 14.86 -13.59 1.47
N LEU A 34 15.65 -14.11 2.43
CA LEU A 34 16.39 -15.36 2.31
C LEU A 34 16.02 -16.33 3.42
N LYS A 35 16.18 -17.63 3.16
CA LYS A 35 15.99 -18.68 4.15
C LYS A 35 17.33 -19.03 4.80
N PRO A 36 17.48 -18.88 6.13
CA PRO A 36 18.68 -19.34 6.80
C PRO A 36 18.74 -20.86 6.80
N TYR A 37 19.94 -21.40 6.64
CA TYR A 37 20.15 -22.86 6.73
C TYR A 37 20.39 -23.31 8.18
N ASP A 38 20.86 -22.40 9.04
CA ASP A 38 21.11 -22.67 10.45
C ASP A 38 20.97 -21.39 11.30
N ARG A 39 20.73 -21.57 12.60
CA ARG A 39 20.72 -20.51 13.61
C ARG A 39 21.70 -20.85 14.72
N VAL A 40 22.72 -20.01 14.85
CA VAL A 40 23.79 -20.20 15.82
C VAL A 40 23.68 -19.23 16.99
N VAL A 41 24.30 -19.61 18.09
CA VAL A 41 24.39 -18.79 19.31
C VAL A 41 25.85 -18.66 19.69
N VAL A 42 26.32 -17.43 19.87
CA VAL A 42 27.65 -17.10 20.36
C VAL A 42 27.51 -16.46 21.73
N THR A 43 28.14 -17.05 22.74
CA THR A 43 28.18 -16.50 24.10
C THR A 43 29.59 -16.05 24.41
N GLY A 44 29.74 -14.85 24.97
CA GLY A 44 31.04 -14.32 25.33
C GLY A 44 30.94 -13.03 26.12
N ARG A 45 32.09 -12.59 26.64
CA ARG A 45 32.22 -11.25 27.21
C ARG A 45 32.59 -10.30 26.09
N PHE A 46 31.65 -9.49 25.66
CA PHE A 46 31.86 -8.48 24.61
C PHE A 46 31.83 -7.10 25.24
N ASN A 47 32.80 -6.26 24.90
CA ASN A 47 32.87 -4.90 25.41
C ASN A 47 32.10 -3.93 24.49
N ALA A 48 31.96 -4.29 23.21
CA ALA A 48 31.17 -3.56 22.23
C ALA A 48 30.35 -4.50 21.32
N ILE A 49 29.30 -3.96 20.71
CA ILE A 49 28.48 -4.68 19.72
C ILE A 49 29.32 -5.14 18.52
N GLY A 50 30.32 -4.35 18.11
CA GLY A 50 31.25 -4.76 17.04
C GLY A 50 32.04 -6.03 17.38
N ASP A 51 32.43 -6.23 18.63
CA ASP A 51 33.14 -7.44 19.07
C ASP A 51 32.24 -8.68 18.98
N ALA A 52 30.97 -8.51 19.34
CA ALA A 52 29.93 -9.53 19.22
C ALA A 52 29.67 -9.90 17.75
N VAL A 53 29.51 -8.90 16.88
CA VAL A 53 29.32 -9.09 15.42
C VAL A 53 30.53 -9.78 14.81
N GLN A 54 31.76 -9.38 15.16
CA GLN A 54 32.97 -10.06 14.68
C GLN A 54 33.05 -11.52 15.16
N ALA A 55 32.61 -11.81 16.39
CA ALA A 55 32.57 -13.17 16.89
C ALA A 55 31.54 -14.03 16.15
N VAL A 56 30.38 -13.44 15.79
CA VAL A 56 29.39 -14.08 14.92
C VAL A 56 29.94 -14.30 13.52
N SER A 57 30.60 -13.31 12.91
CA SER A 57 31.23 -13.41 11.59
C SER A 57 32.23 -14.57 11.55
N ARG A 58 33.16 -14.67 12.52
CA ARG A 58 34.10 -15.81 12.62
C ARG A 58 33.40 -17.16 12.79
N LYS A 59 32.28 -17.20 13.50
CA LYS A 59 31.48 -18.43 13.67
C LYS A 59 30.77 -18.80 12.37
N ALA A 60 30.18 -17.83 11.69
CA ALA A 60 29.54 -17.97 10.39
C ALA A 60 30.53 -18.50 9.34
N ASP A 61 31.76 -17.95 9.30
CA ASP A 61 32.84 -18.43 8.44
C ASP A 61 33.22 -19.87 8.71
N LYS A 62 33.43 -20.20 9.98
CA LYS A 62 33.77 -21.56 10.40
C LYS A 62 32.70 -22.58 10.01
N ASP A 63 31.44 -22.15 10.03
CA ASP A 63 30.29 -22.98 9.67
C ASP A 63 29.98 -22.95 8.15
N GLY A 64 30.82 -22.25 7.37
CA GLY A 64 30.71 -22.16 5.91
C GLY A 64 29.51 -21.36 5.43
N ALA A 65 29.11 -20.32 6.17
CA ALA A 65 28.11 -19.36 5.74
C ALA A 65 28.76 -18.30 4.83
N ALA A 66 28.07 -17.89 3.78
CA ALA A 66 28.47 -16.73 2.98
C ALA A 66 28.04 -15.41 3.64
N SER A 67 26.95 -15.46 4.41
CA SER A 67 26.41 -14.29 5.10
C SER A 67 25.72 -14.69 6.40
N PHE A 68 25.55 -13.73 7.30
CA PHE A 68 24.85 -13.92 8.57
C PHE A 68 23.97 -12.72 8.91
N TYR A 69 23.01 -12.90 9.82
CA TYR A 69 22.20 -11.82 10.36
C TYR A 69 22.05 -11.98 11.87
N VAL A 70 22.41 -10.96 12.65
CA VAL A 70 22.22 -10.99 14.11
C VAL A 70 20.73 -10.78 14.43
N VAL A 71 20.10 -11.82 14.96
CA VAL A 71 18.67 -11.85 15.28
C VAL A 71 18.39 -11.24 16.66
N ASP A 72 19.25 -11.54 17.63
CA ASP A 72 19.09 -11.10 19.01
C ASP A 72 20.44 -10.96 19.71
N THR A 73 20.54 -9.99 20.61
CA THR A 73 21.65 -9.88 21.58
C THR A 73 21.06 -9.64 22.96
N SER A 74 21.34 -10.54 23.88
CA SER A 74 20.78 -10.54 25.23
C SER A 74 21.83 -10.80 26.30
N ASP A 75 21.63 -10.27 27.49
CA ASP A 75 22.49 -10.58 28.64
C ASP A 75 22.38 -12.06 29.00
N TYR A 76 23.53 -12.69 29.26
CA TYR A 76 23.63 -14.10 29.60
C TYR A 76 24.26 -14.29 30.98
N GLY A 77 23.38 -14.51 31.98
CA GLY A 77 23.76 -14.67 33.38
C GLY A 77 24.14 -13.36 34.08
N ASN A 78 24.52 -13.44 35.36
CA ASN A 78 24.83 -12.27 36.19
C ASN A 78 26.27 -11.74 36.03
N GLY A 79 27.03 -12.25 35.04
CA GLY A 79 28.47 -11.99 34.88
C GLY A 79 28.86 -10.97 33.81
N GLY A 80 27.90 -10.30 33.17
CA GLY A 80 28.17 -9.35 32.08
C GLY A 80 28.58 -10.02 30.76
N ASN A 81 28.30 -11.31 30.59
CA ASN A 81 28.41 -11.99 29.30
C ASN A 81 27.16 -11.70 28.47
N TRP A 82 27.30 -11.64 27.15
CA TRP A 82 26.16 -11.58 26.24
C TRP A 82 26.03 -12.90 25.49
N ARG A 83 24.79 -13.20 25.13
CA ARG A 83 24.39 -14.24 24.19
C ARG A 83 23.89 -13.55 22.93
N VAL A 84 24.53 -13.87 21.81
CA VAL A 84 24.23 -13.30 20.50
C VAL A 84 23.69 -14.44 19.64
N THR A 85 22.46 -14.31 19.16
CA THR A 85 21.83 -15.29 18.26
C THR A 85 21.89 -14.76 16.84
N ALA A 86 22.35 -15.57 15.90
CA ALA A 86 22.47 -15.18 14.50
C ALA A 86 21.99 -16.28 13.54
N ASP A 87 21.35 -15.85 12.47
CA ASP A 87 20.97 -16.69 11.34
C ASP A 87 22.10 -16.75 10.32
N LEU A 88 22.36 -17.94 9.77
CA LEU A 88 23.41 -18.19 8.78
C LEU A 88 22.81 -18.51 7.41
N TYR A 89 23.43 -17.97 6.36
CA TYR A 89 22.97 -18.07 4.98
C TYR A 89 24.09 -18.60 4.09
N LYS A 90 23.74 -19.51 3.16
CA LYS A 90 24.62 -19.93 2.06
C LYS A 90 24.60 -18.87 0.95
N GLU A 91 25.59 -18.92 0.08
CA GLU A 91 25.66 -18.03 -1.09
C GLU A 91 24.45 -18.21 -2.02
N ASP A 92 23.95 -19.44 -2.12
CA ASP A 92 22.76 -19.85 -2.89
C ASP A 92 21.50 -20.00 -2.01
N ALA A 93 21.43 -19.28 -0.88
CA ALA A 93 20.30 -19.38 0.04
C ALA A 93 18.94 -19.23 -0.70
N PRO A 94 18.00 -20.18 -0.54
CA PRO A 94 16.68 -20.08 -1.14
C PRO A 94 15.98 -18.80 -0.69
N LYS A 95 15.12 -18.24 -1.56
CA LYS A 95 14.26 -17.13 -1.16
C LYS A 95 13.37 -17.55 0.01
N ALA A 96 13.14 -16.63 0.94
CA ALA A 96 12.21 -16.84 2.04
C ALA A 96 10.82 -17.19 1.50
N ASP A 97 10.11 -18.06 2.21
CA ASP A 97 8.73 -18.40 1.87
C ASP A 97 7.88 -17.13 1.90
N ALA A 98 7.09 -16.90 0.85
CA ALA A 98 6.16 -15.77 0.84
C ALA A 98 5.25 -15.85 2.08
N PRO A 99 4.96 -14.71 2.74
CA PRO A 99 4.10 -14.70 3.92
C PRO A 99 2.77 -15.35 3.57
N LYS A 100 2.43 -16.43 4.28
CA LYS A 100 1.19 -17.17 4.04
C LYS A 100 0.01 -16.37 4.57
N ASN A 101 -1.00 -16.19 3.72
CA ASN A 101 -2.24 -15.57 4.12
C ASN A 101 -2.92 -16.35 5.26
N ARG A 102 -3.54 -15.61 6.18
CA ARG A 102 -4.29 -16.19 7.28
C ARG A 102 -5.53 -16.91 6.75
N ILE A 103 -5.84 -18.08 7.31
CA ILE A 103 -7.04 -18.85 7.01
C ILE A 103 -7.90 -18.91 8.27
N ILE A 104 -9.16 -18.49 8.17
CA ILE A 104 -10.12 -18.45 9.27
C ILE A 104 -11.37 -19.21 8.83
N ASN A 105 -11.81 -20.19 9.61
CA ASN A 105 -12.94 -21.06 9.28
C ASN A 105 -12.83 -21.77 7.91
N GLY A 106 -11.62 -21.89 7.34
CA GLY A 106 -11.39 -22.44 6.00
C GLY A 106 -11.49 -21.43 4.86
N VAL A 107 -11.62 -20.13 5.16
CA VAL A 107 -11.65 -19.03 4.20
C VAL A 107 -10.38 -18.18 4.39
N MET A 108 -9.65 -17.93 3.29
CA MET A 108 -8.40 -17.17 3.29
C MET A 108 -8.67 -15.66 3.34
N GLU A 109 -7.97 -14.95 4.21
CA GLU A 109 -7.99 -13.50 4.23
C GLU A 109 -6.95 -12.95 3.25
N LEU A 110 -7.42 -12.20 2.25
CA LEU A 110 -6.53 -11.60 1.28
C LEU A 110 -6.05 -10.23 1.81
N PRO A 111 -4.75 -9.91 1.64
CA PRO A 111 -4.31 -8.53 1.74
C PRO A 111 -4.79 -7.72 0.52
N LYS A 112 -4.75 -6.39 0.62
CA LYS A 112 -5.33 -5.48 -0.38
C LYS A 112 -4.70 -5.66 -1.77
N ASP A 113 -3.38 -5.81 -1.84
CA ASP A 113 -2.59 -6.04 -3.05
C ASP A 113 -2.99 -7.31 -3.80
N GLN A 114 -3.35 -8.37 -3.09
CA GLN A 114 -3.88 -9.59 -3.72
C GLN A 114 -5.36 -9.46 -4.07
N ALA A 115 -6.15 -8.79 -3.22
CA ALA A 115 -7.59 -8.61 -3.45
C ALA A 115 -7.90 -7.70 -4.65
N VAL A 116 -7.07 -6.69 -4.93
CA VAL A 116 -7.27 -5.83 -6.12
C VAL A 116 -7.17 -6.65 -7.41
N GLU A 117 -6.32 -7.67 -7.44
CA GLU A 117 -6.04 -8.48 -8.63
C GLU A 117 -7.13 -9.51 -8.94
N LEU A 118 -8.04 -9.81 -8.01
CA LEU A 118 -9.01 -10.90 -8.17
C LEU A 118 -10.43 -10.36 -8.37
N MET A 119 -11.21 -11.02 -9.22
CA MET A 119 -12.62 -10.70 -9.42
C MET A 119 -13.44 -11.34 -8.29
N PRO A 120 -14.10 -10.54 -7.43
CA PRO A 120 -15.03 -11.09 -6.46
C PRO A 120 -16.28 -11.59 -7.19
N TYR A 121 -16.88 -12.68 -6.71
CA TYR A 121 -18.12 -13.21 -7.33
C TYR A 121 -19.36 -12.77 -6.57
N ASP A 122 -19.24 -12.44 -5.29
CA ASP A 122 -20.34 -11.97 -4.44
C ASP A 122 -19.78 -11.16 -3.25
N THR A 123 -20.66 -10.63 -2.40
CA THR A 123 -20.33 -10.04 -1.11
C THR A 123 -21.01 -10.76 0.04
N VAL A 124 -20.44 -10.58 1.24
CA VAL A 124 -21.13 -10.88 2.50
C VAL A 124 -21.18 -9.62 3.36
N THR A 125 -22.32 -9.40 4.00
CA THR A 125 -22.51 -8.32 4.95
C THR A 125 -22.95 -8.91 6.27
N VAL A 126 -22.26 -8.53 7.34
CA VAL A 126 -22.63 -8.88 8.72
C VAL A 126 -22.88 -7.59 9.49
N GLN A 127 -23.82 -7.65 10.43
CA GLN A 127 -24.17 -6.52 11.29
C GLN A 127 -24.28 -7.00 12.73
N GLY A 128 -23.63 -6.30 13.64
CA GLY A 128 -23.60 -6.67 15.05
C GLY A 128 -22.60 -5.86 15.86
N PHE A 129 -22.56 -6.14 17.16
CA PHE A 129 -21.57 -5.58 18.07
C PHE A 129 -20.36 -6.50 18.11
N TYR A 130 -19.18 -5.99 17.74
CA TYR A 130 -17.92 -6.74 17.72
C TYR A 130 -16.89 -6.03 18.60
N ARG A 131 -16.30 -6.77 19.54
CA ARG A 131 -15.32 -6.22 20.51
C ARG A 131 -13.90 -6.16 19.95
N SER A 132 -13.62 -6.91 18.89
CA SER A 132 -12.27 -7.02 18.33
C SER A 132 -12.30 -7.42 16.85
N GLN A 133 -11.20 -7.18 16.14
CA GLN A 133 -11.07 -7.57 14.73
C GLN A 133 -11.20 -9.09 14.51
N PRO A 134 -10.68 -9.98 15.38
CA PRO A 134 -10.93 -11.42 15.27
C PRO A 134 -12.41 -11.79 15.28
N GLU A 135 -13.26 -11.14 16.08
CA GLU A 135 -14.71 -11.39 16.08
C GLU A 135 -15.36 -10.98 14.76
N VAL A 136 -14.94 -9.83 14.20
CA VAL A 136 -15.38 -9.39 12.86
C VAL A 136 -15.00 -10.42 11.80
N ASN A 137 -13.74 -10.87 11.81
CA ASN A 137 -13.22 -11.81 10.83
C ASN A 137 -13.89 -13.19 10.96
N ASP A 138 -14.17 -13.66 12.18
CA ASP A 138 -14.93 -14.90 12.41
C ASP A 138 -16.35 -14.82 11.84
N ALA A 139 -17.08 -13.73 12.12
CA ALA A 139 -18.43 -13.54 11.61
C ALA A 139 -18.47 -13.45 10.07
N ILE A 140 -17.55 -12.69 9.47
CA ILE A 140 -17.42 -12.59 8.02
C ILE A 140 -17.07 -13.93 7.39
N THR A 141 -16.10 -14.67 7.94
CA THR A 141 -15.65 -15.95 7.36
C THR A 141 -16.71 -17.04 7.49
N LYS A 142 -17.53 -17.05 8.56
CA LYS A 142 -18.70 -17.94 8.67
C LYS A 142 -19.73 -17.63 7.57
N ALA A 143 -20.06 -16.36 7.36
CA ALA A 143 -20.98 -15.94 6.30
C ALA A 143 -20.41 -16.25 4.89
N ALA A 144 -19.11 -16.01 4.69
CA ALA A 144 -18.41 -16.28 3.44
C ALA A 144 -18.37 -17.78 3.12
N LYS A 145 -18.07 -18.62 4.12
CA LYS A 145 -18.06 -20.07 3.98
C LYS A 145 -19.43 -20.63 3.61
N ALA A 146 -20.50 -20.10 4.22
CA ALA A 146 -21.87 -20.49 3.88
C ALA A 146 -22.22 -20.22 2.40
N LYS A 147 -21.52 -19.27 1.77
CA LYS A 147 -21.63 -18.97 0.33
C LYS A 147 -20.59 -19.71 -0.54
N GLY A 148 -19.74 -20.56 0.04
CA GLY A 148 -18.71 -21.30 -0.70
C GLY A 148 -17.46 -20.48 -1.04
N ALA A 149 -17.17 -19.41 -0.29
CA ALA A 149 -15.97 -18.59 -0.52
C ALA A 149 -14.67 -19.35 -0.18
N TYR A 150 -13.69 -19.23 -1.07
CA TYR A 150 -12.32 -19.66 -0.81
C TYR A 150 -11.53 -18.58 -0.06
N ALA A 151 -11.75 -17.31 -0.44
CA ALA A 151 -11.08 -16.18 0.17
C ALA A 151 -12.04 -14.99 0.38
N PHE A 152 -11.65 -14.05 1.23
CA PHE A 152 -12.38 -12.82 1.50
C PHE A 152 -11.46 -11.60 1.65
N PHE A 153 -12.02 -10.42 1.42
CA PHE A 153 -11.39 -9.13 1.71
C PHE A 153 -12.44 -8.16 2.25
N ILE A 154 -12.23 -7.62 3.45
CA ILE A 154 -13.14 -6.62 4.04
C ILE A 154 -12.97 -5.31 3.29
N VAL A 155 -14.02 -4.89 2.60
CA VAL A 155 -14.04 -3.63 1.84
C VAL A 155 -14.62 -2.47 2.62
N ARG A 156 -15.42 -2.77 3.65
CA ARG A 156 -16.13 -1.73 4.40
C ARG A 156 -16.41 -2.21 5.81
N GLN A 157 -16.12 -1.36 6.78
CA GLN A 157 -16.49 -1.53 8.18
C GLN A 157 -16.88 -0.14 8.70
N VAL A 158 -18.14 0.03 9.07
CA VAL A 158 -18.65 1.31 9.59
C VAL A 158 -19.52 1.08 10.81
N ASP A 159 -19.64 2.10 11.64
CA ASP A 159 -20.62 2.12 12.71
C ASP A 159 -22.02 2.34 12.12
N ALA A 160 -22.93 1.40 12.42
CA ALA A 160 -24.32 1.45 12.01
C ALA A 160 -25.16 2.34 12.94
N ASN A 161 -24.69 2.59 14.17
CA ASN A 161 -25.30 3.50 15.13
C ASN A 161 -24.26 4.00 16.14
N GLN A 162 -24.65 4.99 16.96
CA GLN A 162 -23.80 5.55 18.03
C GLN A 162 -23.53 4.56 19.19
N GLY A 163 -24.15 3.37 19.18
CA GLY A 163 -24.02 2.34 20.21
C GLY A 163 -22.94 1.30 19.93
N GLY A 164 -22.09 1.50 18.92
CA GLY A 164 -20.99 0.59 18.58
C GLY A 164 -21.39 -0.65 17.79
N ASN A 165 -22.64 -0.75 17.31
CA ASN A 165 -22.97 -1.77 16.31
C ASN A 165 -22.29 -1.40 15.01
N GLN A 166 -21.59 -2.37 14.42
CA GLN A 166 -20.91 -2.20 13.15
C GLN A 166 -21.66 -2.94 12.05
N ARG A 167 -21.58 -2.39 10.83
CA ARG A 167 -21.97 -3.06 9.59
C ARG A 167 -20.72 -3.25 8.74
N ILE A 168 -20.33 -4.51 8.57
CA ILE A 168 -19.12 -4.90 7.85
C ILE A 168 -19.50 -5.61 6.57
N THR A 169 -18.84 -5.26 5.47
CA THR A 169 -19.02 -5.89 4.16
C THR A 169 -17.68 -6.35 3.63
N ALA A 170 -17.65 -7.58 3.14
CA ALA A 170 -16.49 -8.18 2.50
C ALA A 170 -16.82 -8.67 1.10
N TYR A 171 -15.85 -8.54 0.20
CA TYR A 171 -15.83 -9.31 -1.04
C TYR A 171 -15.44 -10.75 -0.76
N ILE A 172 -16.04 -11.67 -1.52
CA ILE A 172 -15.73 -13.09 -1.47
C ILE A 172 -15.31 -13.60 -2.84
N TYR A 173 -14.34 -14.51 -2.84
CA TYR A 173 -13.63 -14.98 -4.03
C TYR A 173 -13.69 -16.50 -4.11
N LYS A 174 -13.78 -17.03 -5.33
CA LYS A 174 -13.60 -18.46 -5.59
C LYS A 174 -12.11 -18.81 -5.58
N LYS A 175 -11.80 -20.10 -5.51
CA LYS A 175 -10.41 -20.59 -5.58
C LYS A 175 -9.77 -20.30 -6.94
N ASP A 176 -10.59 -20.32 -7.98
CA ASP A 176 -10.30 -20.05 -9.38
C ASP A 176 -10.76 -18.64 -9.81
N ALA A 177 -10.81 -17.68 -8.88
CA ALA A 177 -11.21 -16.32 -9.19
C ALA A 177 -10.37 -15.74 -10.34
N GLU A 178 -11.05 -15.25 -11.37
CA GLU A 178 -10.39 -14.63 -12.51
C GLU A 178 -9.61 -13.39 -12.08
N LYS A 179 -8.48 -13.15 -12.74
CA LYS A 179 -7.72 -11.93 -12.49
C LYS A 179 -8.43 -10.73 -13.11
N ARG A 180 -8.53 -9.63 -12.36
CA ARG A 180 -9.05 -8.36 -12.87
C ARG A 180 -8.06 -7.80 -13.88
N VAL A 181 -8.59 -7.30 -14.99
CA VAL A 181 -7.87 -6.34 -15.81
C VAL A 181 -7.80 -5.06 -14.99
N LEU A 182 -6.61 -4.75 -14.48
CA LEU A 182 -6.37 -3.54 -13.72
C LEU A 182 -5.68 -2.52 -14.62
N GLN A 183 -6.22 -1.31 -14.63
CA GLN A 183 -5.55 -0.18 -15.27
C GLN A 183 -4.81 0.67 -14.23
N SER A 184 -3.77 1.36 -14.71
CA SER A 184 -3.01 2.29 -13.88
C SER A 184 -3.92 3.39 -13.35
N PRO A 185 -3.79 3.81 -12.07
CA PRO A 185 -4.46 5.00 -11.57
C PRO A 185 -3.94 6.28 -12.24
N ASP A 186 -2.79 6.19 -12.92
CA ASP A 186 -2.14 7.28 -13.65
C ASP A 186 -2.57 7.37 -15.12
N ALA A 187 -3.50 6.52 -15.55
CA ALA A 187 -3.99 6.51 -16.91
C ALA A 187 -4.58 7.87 -17.33
N ILE A 188 -4.35 8.26 -18.58
CA ILE A 188 -4.85 9.50 -19.18
C ILE A 188 -6.36 9.35 -19.43
N PRO A 189 -7.23 10.29 -19.01
CA PRO A 189 -8.67 10.19 -19.25
C PRO A 189 -8.97 9.99 -20.75
N ALA A 190 -9.76 8.97 -21.10
CA ALA A 190 -10.05 8.61 -22.49
C ALA A 190 -10.73 9.73 -23.29
N ASP A 191 -11.59 10.50 -22.63
CA ASP A 191 -12.34 11.60 -23.24
C ASP A 191 -11.63 12.97 -23.14
N SER A 192 -10.39 12.98 -22.64
CA SER A 192 -9.50 14.13 -22.71
C SER A 192 -8.89 14.28 -24.11
N GLU A 193 -8.40 15.48 -24.41
CA GLU A 193 -7.66 15.70 -25.66
C GLU A 193 -6.39 14.83 -25.76
N ALA A 194 -5.65 14.71 -24.66
CA ALA A 194 -4.47 13.85 -24.58
C ALA A 194 -4.83 12.37 -24.76
N GLY A 195 -5.95 11.91 -24.19
CA GLY A 195 -6.45 10.54 -24.36
C GLY A 195 -6.79 10.25 -25.82
N ARG A 196 -7.55 11.14 -26.47
CA ARG A 196 -7.89 10.99 -27.90
C ARG A 196 -6.65 11.02 -28.80
N ALA A 197 -5.68 11.88 -28.52
CA ALA A 197 -4.42 11.94 -29.27
C ALA A 197 -3.59 10.66 -29.08
N ALA A 198 -3.51 10.15 -27.86
CA ALA A 198 -2.80 8.91 -27.56
C ALA A 198 -3.46 7.67 -28.20
N LEU A 199 -4.80 7.61 -28.21
CA LEU A 199 -5.55 6.57 -28.93
C LEU A 199 -5.33 6.65 -30.45
N ALA A 200 -5.31 7.86 -31.02
CA ALA A 200 -5.05 8.06 -32.45
C ALA A 200 -3.62 7.67 -32.85
N LYS A 201 -2.63 7.87 -31.96
CA LYS A 201 -1.23 7.48 -32.17
C LYS A 201 -1.04 5.95 -32.10
N GLY A 202 -1.88 5.26 -31.33
CA GLY A 202 -1.83 3.81 -31.16
C GLY A 202 -0.59 3.31 -30.40
N GLY A 203 -0.40 1.99 -30.36
CA GLY A 203 0.76 1.34 -29.76
C GLY A 203 0.90 1.61 -28.25
N GLU A 204 2.12 1.90 -27.79
CA GLU A 204 2.43 2.17 -26.38
C GLU A 204 1.69 3.41 -25.82
N ALA A 205 1.39 4.42 -26.65
CA ALA A 205 0.68 5.60 -26.18
C ALA A 205 -0.78 5.28 -25.78
N ALA A 206 -1.44 4.42 -26.55
CA ALA A 206 -2.81 3.99 -26.27
C ALA A 206 -2.91 3.14 -24.98
N LYS A 207 -1.84 2.44 -24.58
CA LYS A 207 -1.81 1.66 -23.32
C LYS A 207 -1.87 2.53 -22.06
N ASN A 208 -1.49 3.79 -22.17
CA ASN A 208 -1.54 4.75 -21.06
C ASN A 208 -2.91 5.45 -20.96
N VAL A 209 -3.84 5.18 -21.88
CA VAL A 209 -5.17 5.78 -21.87
C VAL A 209 -6.10 4.92 -21.02
N GLU A 210 -6.92 5.58 -20.22
CA GLU A 210 -7.93 4.95 -19.39
C GLU A 210 -8.89 4.14 -20.27
N ILE A 211 -9.14 2.90 -19.89
CA ILE A 211 -10.14 2.04 -20.54
C ILE A 211 -11.45 2.24 -19.78
N PRO A 212 -12.49 2.81 -20.39
CA PRO A 212 -13.77 3.02 -19.74
C PRO A 212 -14.34 1.69 -19.22
N GLY A 213 -14.75 1.67 -17.95
CA GLY A 213 -15.34 0.48 -17.32
C GLY A 213 -14.33 -0.52 -16.74
N VAL A 214 -13.01 -0.31 -16.92
CA VAL A 214 -11.96 -1.13 -16.29
C VAL A 214 -11.62 -0.56 -14.92
N ALA A 215 -11.33 -1.42 -13.95
CA ALA A 215 -11.03 -0.96 -12.60
C ALA A 215 -9.59 -0.49 -12.44
N THR A 216 -9.37 0.56 -11.66
CA THR A 216 -8.03 1.02 -11.28
C THR A 216 -7.47 0.15 -10.15
N THR A 217 -6.15 -0.05 -10.12
CA THR A 217 -5.46 -0.75 -9.00
C THR A 217 -5.71 -0.08 -7.65
N ALA A 218 -6.08 1.21 -7.63
CA ALA A 218 -6.40 1.96 -6.41
C ALA A 218 -7.73 1.54 -5.75
N ALA A 219 -8.64 0.89 -6.47
CA ALA A 219 -10.00 0.62 -6.02
C ALA A 219 -10.31 -0.88 -5.82
N VAL A 220 -10.31 -1.31 -4.56
CA VAL A 220 -11.13 -2.44 -4.12
C VAL A 220 -12.46 -1.85 -3.64
N GLY A 221 -13.51 -1.86 -4.46
CA GLY A 221 -14.83 -1.41 -3.99
C GLY A 221 -15.76 -0.77 -5.02
N SER A 222 -15.24 0.06 -5.93
CA SER A 222 -16.10 0.97 -6.70
C SER A 222 -16.37 0.56 -8.15
N GLY A 223 -15.54 -0.30 -8.73
CA GLY A 223 -15.60 -0.66 -10.14
C GLY A 223 -15.97 -2.11 -10.44
N THR A 224 -16.28 -2.94 -9.43
CA THR A 224 -16.53 -4.38 -9.64
C THR A 224 -17.99 -4.71 -9.96
N GLY A 225 -18.94 -3.80 -9.70
CA GLY A 225 -20.37 -4.05 -9.95
C GLY A 225 -21.01 -5.12 -9.05
N VAL A 226 -20.26 -5.67 -8.08
CA VAL A 226 -20.73 -6.70 -7.15
C VAL A 226 -21.10 -6.04 -5.82
N GLY A 227 -22.32 -6.29 -5.33
CA GLY A 227 -22.84 -5.78 -4.05
C GLY A 227 -23.62 -4.46 -4.11
N ARG A 228 -24.49 -4.21 -3.12
CA ARG A 228 -25.35 -3.00 -3.03
C ARG A 228 -24.65 -1.80 -2.39
N PHE A 229 -23.43 -1.49 -2.82
CA PHE A 229 -22.64 -0.40 -2.24
C PHE A 229 -23.23 1.00 -2.50
N PHE A 230 -24.05 1.15 -3.55
CA PHE A 230 -24.72 2.39 -3.95
C PHE A 230 -25.75 2.92 -2.93
N GLU A 231 -26.25 2.09 -2.02
CA GLU A 231 -27.24 2.52 -1.01
C GLU A 231 -26.62 3.37 0.12
N THR A 232 -25.28 3.36 0.27
CA THR A 232 -24.60 4.12 1.34
C THR A 232 -23.29 4.80 0.91
N GLN A 233 -22.91 4.73 -0.37
CA GLN A 233 -21.79 5.47 -0.92
C GLN A 233 -22.27 6.68 -1.72
N SER A 234 -21.88 7.88 -1.28
CA SER A 234 -21.99 9.10 -2.10
C SER A 234 -20.82 9.24 -3.08
N SER A 235 -19.71 8.53 -2.87
CA SER A 235 -18.52 8.58 -3.72
C SER A 235 -18.37 7.33 -4.57
N LYS A 236 -18.52 7.52 -5.89
CA LYS A 236 -18.06 6.55 -6.90
C LYS A 236 -16.53 6.57 -6.84
N GLY A 237 -15.89 5.46 -6.47
CA GLY A 237 -14.43 5.38 -6.53
C GLY A 237 -13.97 5.53 -7.98
N GLY A 238 -13.15 6.55 -8.18
CA GLY A 238 -12.73 7.14 -9.44
C GLY A 238 -11.94 8.42 -9.13
N ARG A 239 -11.57 9.20 -10.15
CA ARG A 239 -10.93 10.51 -9.93
C ARG A 239 -11.84 11.42 -9.12
N TYR A 240 -11.25 12.28 -8.29
CA TYR A 240 -12.03 13.20 -7.46
C TYR A 240 -12.83 14.13 -8.37
N THR A 241 -14.16 14.00 -8.35
CA THR A 241 -15.07 14.70 -9.26
C THR A 241 -15.86 15.75 -8.49
N VAL A 242 -15.71 17.02 -8.89
CA VAL A 242 -16.57 18.10 -8.40
C VAL A 242 -17.77 18.24 -9.32
N THR A 243 -18.97 18.13 -8.77
CA THR A 243 -20.22 18.44 -9.48
C THR A 243 -20.69 19.84 -9.09
N LEU A 244 -20.79 20.74 -10.07
CA LEU A 244 -21.27 22.10 -9.89
C LEU A 244 -22.81 22.15 -9.92
N PRO A 245 -23.45 23.22 -9.39
CA PRO A 245 -24.91 23.33 -9.33
C PRO A 245 -25.64 23.25 -10.68
N ASN A 246 -24.95 23.59 -11.77
CA ASN A 246 -25.45 23.48 -13.14
C ASN A 246 -25.28 22.07 -13.75
N GLY A 247 -24.85 21.08 -12.96
CA GLY A 247 -24.60 19.71 -13.40
C GLY A 247 -23.24 19.50 -14.08
N THR A 248 -22.44 20.56 -14.29
CA THR A 248 -21.09 20.42 -14.85
C THR A 248 -20.21 19.62 -13.89
N LYS A 249 -19.52 18.62 -14.42
CA LYS A 249 -18.54 17.82 -13.69
C LYS A 249 -17.14 18.21 -14.11
N VAL A 250 -16.26 18.43 -13.15
CA VAL A 250 -14.84 18.69 -13.37
C VAL A 250 -14.04 17.76 -12.47
N GLU A 251 -13.05 17.09 -13.03
CA GLU A 251 -12.26 16.07 -12.33
C GLU A 251 -10.85 16.56 -12.01
N GLU A 252 -10.36 16.21 -10.82
CA GLU A 252 -8.95 16.40 -10.46
C GLU A 252 -8.12 15.22 -10.94
N VAL A 253 -7.08 15.49 -11.73
CA VAL A 253 -6.09 14.50 -12.14
C VAL A 253 -4.87 14.55 -11.22
N ASN A 254 -4.25 13.39 -11.01
CA ASN A 254 -3.02 13.30 -10.22
C ASN A 254 -1.84 13.90 -11.00
N LYS A 255 -0.70 14.10 -10.32
CA LYS A 255 0.49 14.72 -10.92
C LYS A 255 1.05 13.94 -12.12
N VAL A 256 0.98 12.60 -12.09
CA VAL A 256 1.53 11.73 -13.14
C VAL A 256 0.65 11.79 -14.39
N THR A 257 -0.67 11.76 -14.23
CA THR A 257 -1.63 11.98 -15.31
C THR A 257 -1.51 13.39 -15.87
N ALA A 258 -1.43 14.41 -15.00
CA ALA A 258 -1.28 15.82 -15.40
C ALA A 258 -0.01 16.03 -16.25
N ALA A 259 1.11 15.41 -15.89
CA ALA A 259 2.36 15.49 -16.64
C ALA A 259 2.29 14.85 -18.04
N GLN A 260 1.30 13.98 -18.29
CA GLN A 260 1.04 13.38 -19.60
C GLN A 260 0.02 14.17 -20.43
N MET A 261 -0.57 15.23 -19.86
CA MET A 261 -1.54 16.08 -20.51
C MET A 261 -0.92 17.45 -20.80
N VAL A 262 -1.40 18.11 -21.87
CA VAL A 262 -0.98 19.48 -22.19
C VAL A 262 -2.02 20.44 -21.61
N PRO A 263 -1.65 21.33 -20.67
CA PRO A 263 -2.59 22.30 -20.15
C PRO A 263 -2.91 23.35 -21.21
N PHE A 264 -4.18 23.68 -21.38
CA PHE A 264 -4.60 24.73 -22.32
C PHE A 264 -4.63 26.11 -21.66
N ASP A 265 -4.71 26.17 -20.33
CA ASP A 265 -4.75 27.40 -19.54
C ASP A 265 -4.38 27.09 -18.07
N ASN A 266 -4.19 28.10 -17.25
CA ASN A 266 -4.01 28.00 -15.81
C ASN A 266 -4.92 28.98 -15.06
N ILE A 267 -5.08 28.75 -13.76
CA ILE A 267 -5.76 29.67 -12.84
C ILE A 267 -4.92 29.85 -11.58
N GLN A 268 -4.95 31.07 -11.07
CA GLN A 268 -4.41 31.39 -9.76
C GLN A 268 -5.44 32.23 -8.99
N PHE A 269 -5.69 31.87 -7.74
CA PHE A 269 -6.61 32.60 -6.89
C PHE A 269 -6.27 32.45 -5.40
N THR A 270 -6.61 33.47 -4.63
CA THR A 270 -6.38 33.52 -3.17
C THR A 270 -7.70 33.59 -2.44
N GLY A 271 -7.78 32.90 -1.31
CA GLY A 271 -8.93 32.98 -0.41
C GLY A 271 -8.68 32.29 0.91
N ASN A 272 -9.62 32.45 1.84
CA ASN A 272 -9.64 31.71 3.09
C ASN A 272 -10.50 30.44 2.88
N TYR A 273 -9.87 29.27 2.97
CA TYR A 273 -10.52 27.99 2.73
C TYR A 273 -10.31 27.06 3.93
N GLY A 274 -11.39 26.50 4.46
CA GLY A 274 -11.36 25.71 5.69
C GLY A 274 -10.87 24.27 5.48
N ASN A 275 -10.91 23.76 4.24
CA ASN A 275 -10.48 22.40 3.91
C ASN A 275 -10.23 22.21 2.40
N MET A 276 -9.66 21.06 2.05
CA MET A 276 -9.35 20.67 0.67
C MET A 276 -10.58 20.53 -0.23
N THR A 277 -11.74 20.12 0.32
CA THR A 277 -12.99 20.02 -0.44
C THR A 277 -13.43 21.38 -0.96
N GLU A 278 -13.32 22.41 -0.13
CA GLU A 278 -13.63 23.79 -0.50
C GLU A 278 -12.65 24.33 -1.54
N ILE A 279 -11.34 24.09 -1.36
CA ILE A 279 -10.31 24.42 -2.35
C ILE A 279 -10.66 23.77 -3.69
N SER A 280 -10.93 22.47 -3.69
CA SER A 280 -11.25 21.70 -4.89
C SER A 280 -12.51 22.22 -5.58
N TYR A 281 -13.56 22.54 -4.82
CA TYR A 281 -14.78 23.13 -5.36
C TYR A 281 -14.52 24.49 -6.03
N GLN A 282 -13.72 25.35 -5.40
CA GLN A 282 -13.39 26.68 -5.91
C GLN A 282 -12.48 26.62 -7.13
N THR A 283 -11.56 25.65 -7.19
CA THR A 283 -10.73 25.33 -8.35
C THR A 283 -11.61 24.85 -9.50
N ALA A 284 -12.44 23.82 -9.27
CA ALA A 284 -13.36 23.27 -10.27
C ALA A 284 -14.35 24.31 -10.81
N LYS A 285 -14.90 25.18 -9.95
CA LYS A 285 -15.80 26.27 -10.36
C LYS A 285 -15.12 27.24 -11.33
N ARG A 286 -13.84 27.57 -11.11
CA ARG A 286 -13.06 28.46 -11.98
C ARG A 286 -12.60 27.74 -13.25
N ALA A 287 -12.21 26.47 -13.12
CA ALA A 287 -11.85 25.59 -14.22
C ALA A 287 -13.02 25.43 -15.20
N ALA A 288 -14.23 25.15 -14.71
CA ALA A 288 -15.45 25.05 -15.53
C ALA A 288 -15.78 26.33 -16.28
N LYS A 289 -15.58 27.51 -15.65
CA LYS A 289 -15.77 28.82 -16.32
C LYS A 289 -14.85 29.00 -17.53
N LYS A 290 -13.65 28.42 -17.48
CA LYS A 290 -12.69 28.38 -18.60
C LYS A 290 -12.90 27.17 -19.53
N GLY A 291 -13.96 26.40 -19.31
CA GLY A 291 -14.30 25.23 -20.12
C GLY A 291 -13.36 24.04 -19.94
N ALA A 292 -12.70 23.92 -18.79
CA ALA A 292 -11.88 22.77 -18.45
C ALA A 292 -12.76 21.59 -18.00
N LYS A 293 -12.39 20.38 -18.42
CA LYS A 293 -12.96 19.13 -17.89
C LYS A 293 -12.12 18.56 -16.75
N TYR A 294 -10.81 18.77 -16.80
CA TYR A 294 -9.89 18.34 -15.75
C TYR A 294 -9.04 19.49 -15.24
N TYR A 295 -8.57 19.38 -14.00
CA TYR A 295 -7.57 20.27 -13.44
C TYR A 295 -6.54 19.51 -12.62
N HIS A 296 -5.39 20.13 -12.41
CA HIS A 296 -4.40 19.68 -11.43
C HIS A 296 -3.95 20.88 -10.60
N ILE A 297 -4.05 20.81 -9.27
CA ILE A 297 -3.52 21.85 -8.40
C ILE A 297 -1.99 21.72 -8.39
N THR A 298 -1.31 22.69 -9.01
CA THR A 298 0.15 22.72 -9.13
C THR A 298 0.83 23.25 -7.88
N ARG A 299 0.17 24.18 -7.18
CA ARG A 299 0.74 24.80 -5.98
C ARG A 299 -0.36 25.25 -5.02
N GLN A 300 -0.09 25.07 -3.73
CA GLN A 300 -0.82 25.70 -2.63
C GLN A 300 0.21 26.35 -1.71
N TRP A 301 0.05 27.63 -1.41
CA TRP A 301 0.89 28.28 -0.40
C TRP A 301 0.03 29.11 0.55
N GLN A 302 0.36 28.99 1.84
CA GLN A 302 -0.31 29.75 2.88
C GLN A 302 0.29 31.15 2.97
N GLU A 303 -0.57 32.16 3.04
CA GLU A 303 -0.23 33.57 3.20
C GLU A 303 -0.45 34.05 4.63
N ARG A 304 0.04 35.26 4.92
CA ARG A 304 -0.22 35.92 6.21
C ARG A 304 -1.72 36.16 6.38
N GLY A 305 -2.26 35.81 7.55
CA GLY A 305 -3.68 36.01 7.88
C GLY A 305 -4.60 34.83 7.55
N GLY A 306 -4.06 33.63 7.30
CA GLY A 306 -4.87 32.41 7.10
C GLY A 306 -5.43 32.23 5.68
N ASN A 307 -5.08 33.12 4.75
CA ASN A 307 -5.38 32.95 3.34
C ASN A 307 -4.46 31.91 2.71
N ILE A 308 -4.94 31.22 1.68
CA ILE A 308 -4.18 30.28 0.87
C ILE A 308 -4.32 30.71 -0.59
N THR A 309 -3.21 30.75 -1.29
CA THR A 309 -3.20 30.94 -2.74
C THR A 309 -2.99 29.61 -3.44
N ILE A 310 -3.86 29.35 -4.42
CA ILE A 310 -3.92 28.11 -5.18
C ILE A 310 -3.63 28.42 -6.64
N SER A 311 -2.73 27.63 -7.23
CA SER A 311 -2.47 27.60 -8.67
C SER A 311 -2.90 26.24 -9.21
N ALA A 312 -3.59 26.22 -10.34
CA ALA A 312 -4.00 25.00 -10.99
C ALA A 312 -3.91 25.09 -12.52
N ASP A 313 -3.46 24.01 -13.13
CA ASP A 313 -3.44 23.82 -14.57
C ASP A 313 -4.76 23.23 -15.04
N LEU A 314 -5.21 23.63 -16.23
CA LEU A 314 -6.52 23.28 -16.80
C LEU A 314 -6.36 22.45 -18.06
N TYR A 315 -7.19 21.40 -18.17
CA TYR A 315 -7.14 20.44 -19.28
C TYR A 315 -8.54 20.19 -19.88
N LYS A 316 -8.55 19.82 -21.16
CA LYS A 316 -9.75 19.49 -21.94
C LYS A 316 -10.11 18.02 -21.90
#